data_AF-A0A7K4IQR9-F1
#
_entry.id   AF-A0A7K4IQR9-F1
#
_cell.length_a   1.000
_cell.length_b   1.000
_cell.length_c   1.000
_cell.angle_alpha   90.00
_cell.angle_beta   90.00
_cell.angle_gamma   90.00
#
_symmetry.space_group_name_H-M   'P 1'
#
loop_
_entity.id
_entity.type
_entity.pdbx_description
1 polymer ?
#
loop_
_entity_poly.entity_id
_entity_poly.type
_entity_poly.pdbx_seq_one_letter_code
_entity_poly.pdbx_strand_id
1 'polypeptide(L)'
;MSSKWAEQLSSKCNIEPKFLQYAMEELSESCYGDTKTSKEIIEELTLSCHFNSDELRKFIHQVSKNCPIDAAKLRDAVTKAEGKKGLAYEAIGKAGKDIAERGAIR
;
A
#
# COMPACT_ATOMS: atom_id res chain seq x y z
N MET A 1 9.83 -13.50 8.92
CA MET A 1 10.54 -12.91 7.76
C MET A 1 10.39 -11.38 7.63
N SER A 2 9.57 -10.70 8.45
CA SER A 2 9.29 -9.26 8.32
C SER A 2 10.28 -8.31 9.01
N SER A 3 11.05 -8.78 10.00
CA SER A 3 11.88 -7.91 10.86
C SER A 3 13.03 -7.23 10.11
N LYS A 4 13.85 -8.00 9.38
CA LYS A 4 15.03 -7.45 8.69
C LYS A 4 14.68 -6.41 7.62
N TRP A 5 13.58 -6.62 6.90
CA TRP A 5 13.07 -5.65 5.93
C TRP A 5 12.58 -4.38 6.63
N ALA A 6 11.75 -4.54 7.66
CA ALA A 6 11.22 -3.42 8.41
C ALA A 6 12.33 -2.58 9.05
N GLU A 7 13.39 -3.21 9.56
CA GLU A 7 14.59 -2.54 10.08
C GLU A 7 15.35 -1.76 8.99
N GLN A 8 15.54 -2.36 7.81
CA GLN A 8 16.21 -1.68 6.70
C GLN A 8 15.44 -0.45 6.21
N LEU A 9 14.13 -0.58 6.05
CA LEU A 9 13.28 0.51 5.58
C LEU A 9 13.12 1.58 6.67
N SER A 10 13.03 1.15 7.93
CA SER A 10 13.04 2.03 9.10
C SER A 10 14.29 2.90 9.14
N SER A 11 15.46 2.29 8.98
CA SER A 11 16.74 3.01 8.97
C SER A 11 16.82 4.03 7.83
N LYS A 12 16.23 3.72 6.67
CA LYS A 12 16.23 4.62 5.50
C LYS A 12 15.26 5.79 5.65
N CYS A 13 14.05 5.53 6.14
CA CYS A 13 12.94 6.49 6.07
C CYS A 13 12.41 6.97 7.43
N ASN A 14 13.07 6.60 8.52
CA ASN A 14 12.69 6.96 9.88
C ASN A 14 11.24 6.55 10.23
N ILE A 15 10.83 5.37 9.76
CA ILE A 15 9.52 4.77 10.05
C ILE A 15 9.73 3.68 11.08
N GLU A 16 8.87 3.55 12.09
CA GLU A 16 9.06 2.51 13.10
C GLU A 16 8.93 1.10 12.50
N PRO A 17 9.85 0.16 12.78
CA PRO A 17 9.78 -1.20 12.24
C PRO A 17 8.48 -1.92 12.60
N LYS A 18 7.96 -1.69 13.82
CA LYS A 18 6.68 -2.24 14.26
C LYS A 18 5.51 -1.73 13.42
N PHE A 19 5.54 -0.46 13.04
CA PHE A 19 4.52 0.12 12.19
C PHE A 19 4.56 -0.46 10.77
N LEU A 20 5.75 -0.71 10.23
CA LEU A 20 5.90 -1.38 8.93
C LEU A 20 5.37 -2.82 8.92
N GLN A 21 5.54 -3.55 10.03
CA GLN A 21 4.96 -4.88 10.20
C GLN A 21 3.44 -4.82 10.23
N TYR A 22 2.88 -3.94 11.06
CA TYR A 22 1.44 -3.67 11.12
C TYR A 22 0.87 -3.30 9.74
N ALA A 23 1.53 -2.39 9.04
CA ALA A 23 1.14 -1.96 7.71
C ALA A 23 1.06 -3.12 6.69
N MET A 24 2.04 -4.02 6.75
CA MET A 24 2.10 -5.17 5.86
C MET A 24 1.00 -6.19 6.20
N GLU A 25 0.79 -6.46 7.49
CA GLU A 25 -0.26 -7.34 8.00
C GLU A 25 -1.64 -6.83 7.57
N GLU A 26 -1.94 -5.56 7.86
CA GLU A 26 -3.21 -4.92 7.48
C GLU A 26 -3.51 -5.02 5.99
N LEU A 27 -2.54 -4.70 5.12
CA LEU A 27 -2.74 -4.79 3.68
C LEU A 27 -2.93 -6.24 3.21
N SER A 28 -2.19 -7.17 3.81
CA SER A 28 -2.25 -8.58 3.45
C SER A 28 -3.53 -9.27 3.92
N GLU A 29 -3.99 -9.00 5.13
CA GLU A 29 -5.18 -9.63 5.72
C GLU A 29 -6.47 -8.94 5.31
N SER A 30 -6.48 -7.61 5.22
CA SER A 30 -7.72 -6.86 4.96
C SER A 30 -8.12 -6.82 3.48
N CYS A 31 -7.17 -6.96 2.55
CA CYS A 31 -7.40 -6.59 1.16
C CYS A 31 -6.83 -7.53 0.11
N TYR A 32 -5.56 -7.90 0.21
CA TYR A 32 -4.88 -8.56 -0.90
C TYR A 32 -4.80 -10.08 -0.77
N GLY A 33 -4.77 -10.60 0.46
CA GLY A 33 -4.39 -11.99 0.72
C GLY A 33 -2.95 -12.32 0.31
N ASP A 34 -2.15 -11.32 -0.07
CA ASP A 34 -0.78 -11.48 -0.57
C ASP A 34 0.21 -10.52 0.11
N THR A 35 1.07 -11.09 0.95
CA THR A 35 2.13 -10.37 1.65
C THR A 35 3.17 -9.77 0.70
N LYS A 36 3.41 -10.39 -0.47
CA LYS A 36 4.41 -9.90 -1.43
C LYS A 36 3.97 -8.57 -2.02
N THR A 37 2.74 -8.48 -2.53
CA THR A 37 2.20 -7.23 -3.09
C THR A 37 2.08 -6.13 -2.03
N SER A 38 1.67 -6.47 -0.79
CA SER A 38 1.67 -5.52 0.33
C SER A 38 3.05 -4.90 0.56
N LYS A 39 4.09 -5.73 0.57
CA LYS A 39 5.46 -5.29 0.76
C LYS A 39 5.93 -4.38 -0.38
N GLU A 40 5.68 -4.76 -1.64
CA GLU A 40 6.03 -3.96 -2.81
C GLU A 40 5.36 -2.57 -2.76
N ILE A 41 4.07 -2.50 -2.42
CA ILE A 41 3.36 -1.22 -2.29
C ILE A 41 3.98 -0.34 -1.19
N ILE A 42 4.30 -0.90 -0.03
CA ILE A 42 4.93 -0.14 1.06
C ILE A 42 6.31 0.35 0.63
N GLU A 43 7.11 -0.48 -0.04
CA GLU A 43 8.43 -0.09 -0.57
C GLU A 43 8.32 1.04 -1.59
N GLU A 44 7.35 1.00 -2.51
CA GLU A 44 7.13 2.05 -3.51
C GLU A 44 6.68 3.37 -2.89
N LEU A 45 5.77 3.32 -1.90
CA LEU A 45 5.35 4.52 -1.16
C LEU A 45 6.50 5.16 -0.37
N THR A 46 7.48 4.35 0.02
CA THR A 46 8.64 4.77 0.82
C THR A 46 9.93 4.87 0.02
N LEU A 47 9.89 4.71 -1.32
CA LEU A 47 11.06 4.58 -2.19
C LEU A 47 11.99 5.79 -2.16
N SER A 48 11.46 6.96 -1.81
CA SER A 48 12.21 8.21 -1.53
C SER A 48 11.83 8.84 -0.19
N CYS A 49 11.32 8.03 0.75
CA CYS A 49 10.85 8.45 2.07
C CYS A 49 9.82 9.60 2.02
N HIS A 50 9.07 9.70 0.92
CA HIS A 50 8.04 10.71 0.75
C HIS A 50 6.88 10.52 1.72
N PHE A 51 6.58 9.28 2.09
CA PHE A 51 5.58 8.94 3.09
C PHE A 51 6.23 8.73 4.45
N ASN A 52 5.74 9.47 5.46
CA ASN A 52 6.03 9.19 6.86
C ASN A 52 5.02 8.16 7.44
N SER A 53 5.20 7.78 8.70
CA SER A 53 4.32 6.81 9.38
C SER A 53 2.84 7.20 9.34
N ASP A 54 2.50 8.47 9.59
CA ASP A 54 1.11 8.95 9.61
C ASP A 54 0.47 8.90 8.22
N GLU A 55 1.23 9.27 7.18
CA GLU A 55 0.77 9.25 5.81
C GLU A 55 0.59 7.85 5.27
N LEU A 56 1.53 6.95 5.60
CA LEU A 56 1.43 5.55 5.25
C LEU A 56 0.22 4.92 5.98
N ARG A 57 -0.04 5.30 7.23
CA ARG A 57 -1.21 4.84 7.99
C ARG A 57 -2.52 5.28 7.34
N LYS A 58 -2.60 6.55 6.93
CA LYS A 58 -3.76 7.09 6.21
C LYS A 58 -3.96 6.38 4.87
N PHE A 59 -2.89 6.12 4.13
CA PHE A 59 -2.95 5.40 2.87
C PHE A 59 -3.53 3.99 3.05
N ILE A 60 -2.99 3.23 4.00
CA ILE A 60 -3.44 1.86 4.29
C ILE A 60 -4.89 1.85 4.74
N HIS A 61 -5.30 2.78 5.60
CA HIS A 61 -6.70 2.92 6.01
C HIS A 61 -7.64 3.20 4.82
N GLN A 62 -7.19 4.00 3.85
CA GLN A 62 -7.96 4.25 2.63
C GLN A 62 -8.03 3.01 1.74
N VAL A 63 -6.94 2.24 1.61
CA VAL A 63 -6.96 0.96 0.91
C VAL A 63 -7.97 0.03 1.55
N SER A 64 -7.88 -0.20 2.87
CA SER A 64 -8.79 -1.08 3.61
C SER A 64 -10.26 -0.72 3.45
N LYS A 65 -10.58 0.59 3.38
CA LYS A 65 -11.95 1.06 3.13
C LYS A 65 -12.47 0.83 1.72
N ASN A 66 -11.58 0.71 0.74
CA ASN A 66 -11.93 0.51 -0.67
C ASN A 66 -11.81 -0.97 -1.08
N CYS A 67 -11.66 -1.88 -0.12
CA CYS A 67 -11.60 -3.31 -0.40
C CYS A 67 -13.01 -3.85 -0.71
N PRO A 68 -13.16 -4.72 -1.73
CA PRO A 68 -12.09 -5.33 -2.52
C PRO A 68 -11.44 -4.39 -3.54
N ILE A 69 -10.09 -4.39 -3.59
CA ILE A 69 -9.26 -3.58 -4.50
C ILE A 69 -8.25 -4.45 -5.26
N ASP A 70 -7.99 -4.12 -6.53
CA ASP A 70 -7.08 -4.89 -7.37
C ASP A 70 -5.62 -4.55 -6.99
N ALA A 71 -4.99 -5.46 -6.24
CA ALA A 71 -3.65 -5.29 -5.69
C ALA A 71 -2.60 -5.00 -6.77
N ALA A 72 -2.68 -5.69 -7.91
CA ALA A 72 -1.75 -5.53 -9.01
C ALA A 72 -1.91 -4.15 -9.67
N LYS A 73 -3.16 -3.71 -9.87
CA LYS A 73 -3.42 -2.35 -10.37
C LYS A 73 -2.97 -1.28 -9.40
N LEU A 74 -3.21 -1.47 -8.11
CA LEU A 74 -2.76 -0.48 -7.12
C LEU A 74 -1.24 -0.39 -7.13
N ARG A 75 -0.53 -1.52 -7.11
CA ARG A 75 0.93 -1.54 -7.21
C ARG A 75 1.41 -0.79 -8.45
N ASP A 76 0.91 -1.14 -9.64
CA ASP A 76 1.35 -0.50 -10.88
C ASP A 76 1.08 1.01 -10.89
N ALA A 77 -0.02 1.46 -10.28
CA ALA A 77 -0.35 2.87 -10.16
C ALA A 77 0.48 3.60 -9.09
N VAL A 78 0.79 2.94 -7.97
CA VAL A 78 1.68 3.46 -6.93
C VAL A 78 3.12 3.56 -7.44
N THR A 79 3.62 2.58 -8.19
CA THR A 79 4.92 2.65 -8.86
C THR A 79 4.96 3.83 -9.84
N LYS A 80 3.91 4.03 -10.66
CA LYS A 80 3.81 5.19 -11.55
C LYS A 80 3.68 6.52 -10.82
N ALA A 81 3.19 6.51 -9.58
CA ALA A 81 3.12 7.71 -8.77
C ALA A 81 4.52 8.17 -8.31
N GLU A 82 5.53 7.30 -8.31
CA GLU A 82 6.91 7.62 -7.92
C GLU A 82 6.97 8.37 -6.57
N GLY A 83 6.18 7.91 -5.60
CA GLY A 83 6.07 8.53 -4.27
C GLY A 83 5.26 9.84 -4.20
N LYS A 84 4.66 10.31 -5.30
CA LYS A 84 3.72 11.45 -5.30
C LYS A 84 2.42 11.07 -4.61
N LYS A 85 2.23 11.60 -3.41
CA LYS A 85 1.08 11.32 -2.53
C LYS A 85 -0.27 11.42 -3.24
N GLY A 86 -0.53 12.54 -3.93
CA GLY A 86 -1.81 12.75 -4.62
C GLY A 86 -2.16 11.64 -5.60
N LEU A 87 -1.19 11.22 -6.43
CA LEU A 87 -1.37 10.15 -7.40
C LEU A 87 -1.54 8.79 -6.73
N ALA A 88 -0.81 8.53 -5.63
CA ALA A 88 -0.97 7.30 -4.86
C ALA A 88 -2.39 7.19 -4.26
N TYR A 89 -2.93 8.28 -3.69
CA TYR A 89 -4.31 8.26 -3.16
C TYR A 89 -5.36 8.13 -4.28
N GLU A 90 -5.15 8.78 -5.43
CA GLU A 90 -6.02 8.62 -6.60
C GLU A 90 -6.03 7.17 -7.11
N ALA A 91 -4.88 6.50 -7.06
CA ALA A 91 -4.73 5.12 -7.46
C ALA A 91 -5.62 4.15 -6.64
N ILE A 92 -5.84 4.43 -5.35
CA ILE A 92 -6.74 3.63 -4.50
C ILE A 92 -8.16 3.64 -5.06
N GLY A 93 -8.70 4.84 -5.32
CA GLY A 93 -10.06 4.98 -5.82
C GLY A 93 -10.24 4.34 -7.20
N LYS A 94 -9.24 4.44 -8.06
CA LYS A 94 -9.27 3.84 -9.40
C LYS A 94 -9.23 2.30 -9.34
N ALA A 95 -8.31 1.74 -8.56
CA ALA A 95 -8.17 0.29 -8.44
C ALA A 95 -9.37 -0.36 -7.73
N GLY A 96 -10.06 0.36 -6.83
CA GLY A 96 -11.29 -0.13 -6.17
C GLY A 96 -12.52 -0.08 -7.08
N LYS A 97 -12.75 1.02 -7.81
CA LYS A 97 -13.88 1.15 -8.75
C LYS A 97 -13.86 0.11 -9.86
N ASP A 98 -12.68 -0.18 -10.38
CA ASP A 98 -12.51 -1.18 -11.44
C ASP A 98 -12.94 -2.60 -11.01
N ILE A 99 -12.93 -2.93 -9.70
CA ILE A 99 -13.47 -4.20 -9.19
C ILE A 99 -14.99 -4.16 -9.14
N ALA A 100 -15.58 -3.05 -8.68
CA ALA A 100 -17.03 -2.90 -8.63
C ALA A 100 -17.66 -3.04 -10.02
N GLU A 101 -17.02 -2.51 -11.06
CA GLU A 101 -17.50 -2.62 -12.44
C GLU A 101 -17.29 -4.02 -13.04
N ARG A 102 -16.20 -4.72 -12.69
CA ARG A 102 -15.99 -6.13 -13.10
C ARG A 102 -16.96 -7.11 -12.44
N GLY A 103 -17.50 -6.77 -11.27
CA GLY A 103 -18.59 -7.53 -10.63
C GLY A 103 -19.98 -7.24 -11.19
N ALA A 104 -20.14 -6.20 -12.01
CA ALA A 104 -21.43 -5.76 -12.56
C ALA A 104 -21.76 -6.35 -13.95
N ILE A 105 -20.89 -7.18 -14.52
CA ILE A 105 -21.22 -7.99 -15.71
C ILE A 105 -21.76 -9.33 -15.21
N ARG A 106 -23.08 -9.42 -15.04
CA ARG A 106 -23.80 -10.66 -14.78
C ARG A 106 -24.91 -10.83 -15.79
#